data_AF-A0A9E0JGR4-F1
#
_entry.id   AF-A0A9E0JGR4-F1
#
_cell.length_a   1.000
_cell.length_b   1.000
_cell.length_c   1.000
_cell.angle_alpha   90.00
_cell.angle_beta   90.00
_cell.angle_gamma   90.00
#
_symmetry.space_group_name_H-M   'P 1'
#
loop_
_entity.id
_entity.type
_entity.pdbx_description
1 polymer ?
#
loop_
_entity_poly.entity_id
_entity_poly.type
_entity_poly.pdbx_seq_one_letter_code
_entity_poly.pdbx_strand_id
1 'polypeptide(L)'
;MAFEATKKEWSELYTFFRLLATGVVHMGTPQGKKDDEKKLSIAMIQREEHNGTRRYYLEGEEVHVVGEEMDARFPREDFATVADLILDAIKTSPDDEVASPDGVEEFLDAVSIFDLEAKTEDRTDFSIAFWHADAPLTGLVVRSRIGRMNPLLDGGRTANLKFEQTGIKFATPTVSKVNALESANEVADRMMLIDRLGGVLKYADVADKVFRCNL
;
A
#
# COMPACT_ATOMS: atom_id res chain seq x y z
N MET A 1 8.17 -10.67 22.85
CA MET A 1 8.89 -10.14 21.67
C MET A 1 7.86 -9.32 20.95
N ALA A 2 8.20 -8.10 20.55
CA ALA A 2 7.32 -7.31 19.68
C ALA A 2 7.07 -8.11 18.40
N PHE A 3 5.86 -8.07 17.85
CA PHE A 3 5.61 -8.71 16.56
C PHE A 3 6.27 -7.88 15.44
N GLU A 4 6.60 -8.54 14.34
CA GLU A 4 7.18 -7.91 13.15
C GLU A 4 6.17 -7.96 12.01
N ALA A 5 6.17 -6.93 11.19
CA ALA A 5 5.36 -6.88 9.97
C ALA A 5 6.09 -6.12 8.87
N THR A 6 5.66 -6.35 7.64
CA THR A 6 6.25 -5.70 6.47
C THR A 6 5.92 -4.20 6.45
N LYS A 7 6.76 -3.40 5.80
CA LYS A 7 6.48 -1.98 5.52
C LYS A 7 5.15 -1.77 4.80
N LYS A 8 4.68 -2.76 4.05
CA LYS A 8 3.38 -2.73 3.38
C LYS A 8 2.24 -2.76 4.42
N GLU A 9 2.21 -3.77 5.26
CA GLU A 9 1.19 -3.93 6.32
C GLU A 9 1.18 -2.74 7.27
N TRP A 10 2.37 -2.26 7.68
CA TRP A 10 2.47 -1.05 8.48
C TRP A 10 1.98 0.21 7.75
N SER A 11 2.19 0.31 6.43
CA SER A 11 1.69 1.45 5.65
C SER A 11 0.17 1.45 5.51
N GLU A 12 -0.46 0.28 5.43
CA GLU A 12 -1.92 0.11 5.44
C GLU A 12 -2.48 0.65 6.76
N LEU A 13 -1.97 0.17 7.90
CA LEU A 13 -2.39 0.64 9.24
C LEU A 13 -2.09 2.12 9.48
N TYR A 14 -0.90 2.59 9.10
CA TYR A 14 -0.55 4.01 9.14
C TYR A 14 -1.60 4.87 8.43
N THR A 15 -1.98 4.48 7.21
CA THR A 15 -2.94 5.22 6.41
C THR A 15 -4.31 5.19 7.05
N PHE A 16 -4.74 4.03 7.50
CA PHE A 16 -6.01 3.85 8.22
C PHE A 16 -6.10 4.77 9.46
N PHE A 17 -5.11 4.73 10.35
CA PHE A 17 -5.08 5.58 11.55
C PHE A 17 -4.94 7.06 11.22
N ARG A 18 -4.15 7.42 10.20
CA ARG A 18 -4.05 8.82 9.76
C ARG A 18 -5.38 9.36 9.25
N LEU A 19 -6.16 8.54 8.54
CA LEU A 19 -7.48 8.92 8.06
C LEU A 19 -8.48 9.07 9.21
N LEU A 20 -8.43 8.22 10.23
CA LEU A 20 -9.24 8.38 11.44
C LEU A 20 -8.88 9.65 12.23
N ALA A 21 -7.58 9.92 12.39
CA ALA A 21 -7.08 11.11 13.04
C ALA A 21 -7.50 12.40 12.31
N THR A 22 -7.31 12.46 10.99
CA THR A 22 -7.54 13.69 10.19
C THR A 22 -8.99 13.85 9.73
N GLY A 23 -9.70 12.75 9.50
CA GLY A 23 -11.10 12.71 9.08
C GLY A 23 -11.34 13.23 7.67
N VAL A 24 -10.30 13.32 6.86
CA VAL A 24 -10.37 13.80 5.49
C VAL A 24 -9.48 12.96 4.58
N VAL A 25 -9.96 12.69 3.37
CA VAL A 25 -9.14 12.16 2.28
C VAL A 25 -8.73 13.31 1.39
N HIS A 26 -7.44 13.43 1.12
CA HIS A 26 -6.93 14.37 0.12
C HIS A 26 -6.81 13.70 -1.25
N MET A 27 -7.24 14.40 -2.29
CA MET A 27 -7.07 13.92 -3.65
C MET A 27 -5.60 14.00 -4.05
N GLY A 28 -5.17 13.04 -4.88
CA GLY A 28 -3.85 13.05 -5.49
C GLY A 28 -3.83 13.87 -6.78
N THR A 29 -2.73 14.57 -7.01
CA THR A 29 -2.39 15.12 -8.34
C THR A 29 -1.87 14.01 -9.26
N PRO A 30 -1.84 14.20 -10.60
CA PRO A 30 -1.25 13.23 -11.53
C PRO A 30 0.22 12.88 -11.22
N GLN A 31 0.94 13.75 -10.50
CA GLN A 31 2.33 13.53 -10.06
C GLN A 31 2.41 12.72 -8.75
N GLY A 32 1.28 12.27 -8.20
CA GLY A 32 1.20 11.54 -6.94
C GLY A 32 1.48 12.41 -5.72
N LYS A 33 1.24 13.73 -5.81
CA LYS A 33 1.34 14.66 -4.67
C LYS A 33 -0.05 14.94 -4.10
N LYS A 34 -0.11 15.16 -2.78
CA LYS A 34 -1.29 15.63 -2.07
C LYS A 34 -1.80 16.96 -2.66
N ASP A 35 -3.10 17.05 -2.91
CA ASP A 35 -3.81 18.30 -3.22
C ASP A 35 -4.50 18.78 -1.92
N ASP A 36 -4.04 19.92 -1.38
CA ASP A 36 -4.58 20.48 -0.13
C ASP A 36 -5.93 21.18 -0.33
N GLU A 37 -6.26 21.60 -1.56
CA GLU A 37 -7.52 22.27 -1.87
C GLU A 37 -8.65 21.25 -2.08
N LYS A 38 -8.32 20.08 -2.65
CA LYS A 38 -9.29 19.01 -2.93
C LYS A 38 -9.28 17.94 -1.85
N LYS A 39 -10.18 18.10 -0.87
CA LYS A 39 -10.38 17.13 0.21
C LYS A 39 -11.85 16.72 0.34
N LEU A 40 -12.08 15.48 0.75
CA LEU A 40 -13.38 14.90 1.04
C LEU A 40 -13.44 14.53 2.53
N SER A 41 -14.48 14.97 3.22
CA SER A 41 -14.69 14.63 4.63
C SER A 41 -15.19 13.19 4.78
N ILE A 42 -14.61 12.47 5.71
CA ILE A 42 -14.95 11.09 6.04
C ILE A 42 -16.07 11.10 7.08
N ALA A 43 -17.10 10.27 6.87
CA ALA A 43 -18.14 10.02 7.85
C ALA A 43 -17.83 8.77 8.68
N MET A 44 -17.38 7.71 8.00
CA MET A 44 -17.10 6.42 8.62
C MET A 44 -16.08 5.65 7.79
N ILE A 45 -15.22 4.87 8.45
CA ILE A 45 -14.37 3.87 7.83
C ILE A 45 -14.85 2.48 8.27
N GLN A 46 -14.98 1.54 7.34
CA GLN A 46 -15.33 0.14 7.59
C GLN A 46 -14.14 -0.74 7.25
N ARG A 47 -13.79 -1.67 8.14
CA ARG A 47 -12.73 -2.67 7.94
C ARG A 47 -13.24 -4.05 8.30
N GLU A 48 -12.86 -5.05 7.52
CA GLU A 48 -13.20 -6.45 7.79
C GLU A 48 -12.11 -7.07 8.66
N GLU A 49 -12.47 -7.35 9.91
CA GLU A 49 -11.59 -7.92 10.92
C GLU A 49 -11.80 -9.44 11.03
N HIS A 50 -10.94 -10.13 11.78
CA HIS A 50 -11.04 -11.57 11.99
C HIS A 50 -12.38 -12.04 12.60
N ASN A 51 -13.05 -11.17 13.35
CA ASN A 51 -14.34 -11.41 13.99
C ASN A 51 -15.49 -10.63 13.32
N GLY A 52 -15.33 -10.28 12.05
CA GLY A 52 -16.36 -9.63 11.25
C GLY A 52 -16.16 -8.14 11.05
N THR A 53 -17.19 -7.49 10.53
CA THR A 53 -17.14 -6.09 10.12
C THR A 53 -17.03 -5.14 11.30
N ARG A 54 -16.04 -4.25 11.27
CA ARG A 54 -15.91 -3.15 12.22
C ARG A 54 -16.09 -1.80 11.54
N ARG A 55 -16.80 -0.89 12.21
CA ARG A 55 -17.10 0.47 11.73
C ARG A 55 -16.52 1.49 12.69
N TYR A 56 -15.90 2.51 12.13
CA TYR A 56 -15.22 3.58 12.84
C TYR A 56 -15.87 4.90 12.41
N TYR A 57 -16.79 5.41 13.23
CA TYR A 57 -17.51 6.66 12.99
C TYR A 57 -16.71 7.84 13.53
N LEU A 58 -16.63 8.92 12.75
CA LEU A 58 -15.97 10.14 13.19
C LEU A 58 -16.97 11.07 13.88
N GLU A 59 -16.87 11.16 15.21
CA GLU A 59 -17.77 11.91 16.09
C GLU A 59 -17.00 13.07 16.75
N GLY A 60 -16.80 14.15 16.01
CA GLY A 60 -16.04 15.30 16.49
C GLY A 60 -14.57 14.96 16.72
N GLU A 61 -14.13 15.02 17.98
CA GLU A 61 -12.77 14.70 18.43
C GLU A 61 -12.58 13.23 18.81
N GLU A 62 -13.63 12.42 18.73
CA GLU A 62 -13.58 10.98 19.03
C GLU A 62 -13.86 10.13 17.78
N VAL A 63 -13.32 8.92 17.81
CA VAL A 63 -13.68 7.83 16.90
C VAL A 63 -14.53 6.85 17.68
N HIS A 64 -15.78 6.66 17.26
CA HIS A 64 -16.68 5.68 17.82
C HIS A 64 -16.55 4.37 17.03
N VAL A 65 -16.04 3.35 17.70
CA VAL A 65 -15.71 2.04 17.13
C VAL A 65 -16.80 1.05 17.50
N VAL A 66 -17.45 0.48 16.48
CA VAL A 66 -18.55 -0.48 16.61
C VAL A 66 -18.22 -1.77 15.87
N GLY A 67 -18.31 -2.90 16.57
CA GLY A 67 -18.18 -4.26 16.05
C GLY A 67 -19.13 -5.20 16.79
N GLU A 68 -19.03 -6.52 16.56
CA GLU A 68 -19.93 -7.50 17.18
C GLU A 68 -19.85 -7.50 18.73
N GLU A 69 -18.65 -7.35 19.28
CA GLU A 69 -18.38 -7.33 20.72
C GLU A 69 -17.80 -5.99 21.21
N MET A 70 -17.93 -4.93 20.40
CA MET A 70 -17.26 -3.65 20.66
C MET A 70 -18.20 -2.46 20.41
N ASP A 71 -18.31 -1.58 21.39
CA ASP A 71 -18.93 -0.24 21.30
C ASP A 71 -18.15 0.68 22.24
N ALA A 72 -17.17 1.38 21.69
CA ALA A 72 -16.23 2.20 22.46
C ALA A 72 -15.84 3.47 21.71
N ARG A 73 -15.38 4.48 22.44
CA ARG A 73 -14.96 5.77 21.90
C ARG A 73 -13.51 6.04 22.30
N PHE A 74 -12.74 6.52 21.34
CA PHE A 74 -11.32 6.83 21.51
C PHE A 74 -11.02 8.22 20.96
N PRO A 75 -10.18 9.02 21.63
CA PRO A 75 -9.70 10.29 21.10
C PRO A 75 -9.02 10.12 19.73
N ARG A 76 -9.29 11.04 18.81
CA ARG A 76 -8.62 11.07 17.49
C ARG A 76 -7.12 11.32 17.59
N GLU A 77 -6.68 11.97 18.67
CA GLU A 77 -5.27 12.20 19.00
C GLU A 77 -4.50 10.90 19.23
N ASP A 78 -5.14 9.87 19.80
CA ASP A 78 -4.48 8.57 20.02
C ASP A 78 -4.14 7.91 18.69
N PHE A 79 -5.08 7.91 17.73
CA PHE A 79 -4.82 7.44 16.36
C PHE A 79 -3.74 8.26 15.66
N ALA A 80 -3.68 9.58 15.91
CA ALA A 80 -2.64 10.44 15.34
C ALA A 80 -1.26 10.05 15.86
N THR A 81 -1.15 9.86 17.17
CA THR A 81 0.09 9.47 17.87
C THR A 81 0.59 8.13 17.34
N VAL A 82 -0.28 7.13 17.28
CA VAL A 82 0.08 5.80 16.78
C VAL A 82 0.46 5.83 15.30
N ALA A 83 -0.25 6.62 14.48
CA ALA A 83 0.14 6.82 13.09
C ALA A 83 1.54 7.46 12.96
N ASP A 84 1.91 8.43 13.81
CA ASP A 84 3.25 9.02 13.80
C ASP A 84 4.33 8.00 14.19
N LEU A 85 4.09 7.20 15.24
CA LEU A 85 5.00 6.12 15.66
C LEU A 85 5.26 5.10 14.54
N ILE A 86 4.20 4.63 13.87
CA ILE A 86 4.32 3.69 12.75
C ILE A 86 5.10 4.34 11.60
N LEU A 87 4.79 5.58 11.24
CA LEU A 87 5.45 6.28 10.13
C LEU A 87 6.96 6.44 10.37
N ASP A 88 7.35 6.78 11.59
CA ASP A 88 8.75 6.94 11.96
C ASP A 88 9.49 5.62 11.93
N ALA A 89 8.88 4.54 12.43
CA ALA A 89 9.46 3.19 12.37
C ALA A 89 9.69 2.71 10.92
N ILE A 90 8.69 2.83 10.04
CA ILE A 90 8.86 2.39 8.65
C ILE A 90 9.83 3.26 7.84
N LYS A 91 10.02 4.53 8.21
CA LYS A 91 11.00 5.42 7.56
C LYS A 91 12.43 5.16 8.00
N THR A 92 12.62 4.79 9.27
CA THR A 92 13.95 4.62 9.85
C THR A 92 14.49 3.20 9.71
N SER A 93 13.60 2.20 9.58
CA SER A 93 14.02 0.82 9.35
C SER A 93 14.66 0.66 7.96
N PRO A 94 15.87 0.06 7.87
CA PRO A 94 16.51 -0.25 6.59
C PRO A 94 15.84 -1.43 5.88
N ASP A 95 15.30 -2.38 6.64
CA ASP A 95 14.75 -3.63 6.15
C ASP A 95 13.25 -3.52 5.84
N ASP A 96 12.69 -4.54 5.19
CA ASP A 96 11.26 -4.57 4.86
C ASP A 96 10.41 -5.02 6.05
N GLU A 97 10.94 -5.93 6.87
CA GLU A 97 10.35 -6.32 8.15
C GLU A 97 10.68 -5.27 9.22
N VAL A 98 9.66 -4.81 9.93
CA VAL A 98 9.75 -3.76 10.94
C VAL A 98 9.04 -4.26 12.20
N ALA A 99 9.77 -4.23 13.32
CA ALA A 99 9.21 -4.54 14.63
C ALA A 99 8.19 -3.49 15.06
N SER A 100 7.16 -3.92 15.78
CA SER A 100 6.14 -3.03 16.33
C SER A 100 6.76 -1.95 17.22
N PRO A 101 6.45 -0.66 17.01
CA PRO A 101 6.91 0.41 17.89
C PRO A 101 6.28 0.32 19.27
N ASP A 102 7.00 0.80 20.30
CA ASP A 102 6.51 0.82 21.69
C ASP A 102 5.13 1.52 21.79
N GLY A 103 4.17 0.88 22.47
CA GLY A 103 2.81 1.41 22.66
C GLY A 103 1.82 1.10 21.54
N VAL A 104 2.29 0.64 20.37
CA VAL A 104 1.41 0.35 19.23
C VAL A 104 0.63 -0.95 19.43
N GLU A 105 1.25 -1.98 20.00
CA GLU A 105 0.60 -3.26 20.32
C GLU A 105 -0.56 -3.06 21.30
N GLU A 106 -0.33 -2.32 22.38
CA GLU A 106 -1.35 -2.04 23.40
C GLU A 106 -2.52 -1.25 22.82
N PHE A 107 -2.25 -0.34 21.89
CA PHE A 107 -3.30 0.40 21.20
C PHE A 107 -4.10 -0.48 20.25
N LEU A 108 -3.42 -1.34 19.47
CA LEU A 108 -4.08 -2.30 18.58
C LEU A 108 -5.03 -3.22 19.35
N ASP A 109 -4.59 -3.76 20.49
CA ASP A 109 -5.42 -4.55 21.40
C ASP A 109 -6.62 -3.75 21.93
N ALA A 110 -6.39 -2.50 22.36
CA ALA A 110 -7.45 -1.62 22.86
C ALA A 110 -8.53 -1.35 21.81
N VAL A 111 -8.14 -1.16 20.54
CA VAL A 111 -9.08 -1.01 19.42
C VAL A 111 -9.49 -2.34 18.77
N SER A 112 -9.10 -3.47 19.37
CA SER A 112 -9.39 -4.85 18.98
C SER A 112 -8.89 -5.27 17.59
N ILE A 113 -7.82 -4.66 17.08
CA ILE A 113 -7.22 -5.02 15.78
C ILE A 113 -6.15 -6.09 16.03
N PHE A 114 -6.39 -7.31 15.53
CA PHE A 114 -5.49 -8.45 15.74
C PHE A 114 -4.80 -8.93 14.45
N ASP A 115 -5.38 -8.60 13.29
CA ASP A 115 -4.79 -8.83 11.98
C ASP A 115 -4.46 -7.47 11.35
N LEU A 116 -3.23 -7.31 10.84
CA LEU A 116 -2.76 -6.03 10.26
C LEU A 116 -3.32 -5.80 8.86
N GLU A 117 -3.57 -6.87 8.12
CA GLU A 117 -4.28 -6.84 6.85
C GLU A 117 -5.78 -7.10 7.09
N ALA A 118 -6.64 -6.44 6.31
CA ALA A 118 -8.06 -6.72 6.35
C ALA A 118 -8.39 -8.07 5.70
N LYS A 119 -9.43 -8.76 6.19
CA LYS A 119 -9.87 -10.04 5.63
C LYS A 119 -10.84 -9.82 4.48
N THR A 120 -10.30 -9.61 3.29
CA THR A 120 -11.08 -9.42 2.07
C THR A 120 -10.63 -10.35 0.94
N GLU A 121 -11.58 -10.77 0.10
CA GLU A 121 -11.27 -11.57 -1.10
C GLU A 121 -10.92 -10.70 -2.32
N ASP A 122 -11.32 -9.42 -2.29
CA ASP A 122 -11.20 -8.47 -3.41
C ASP A 122 -10.00 -7.51 -3.27
N ARG A 123 -9.13 -7.74 -2.27
CA ARG A 123 -7.95 -6.91 -1.93
C ARG A 123 -8.28 -5.53 -1.36
N THR A 124 -9.53 -5.28 -0.96
CA THR A 124 -9.89 -4.03 -0.30
C THR A 124 -9.29 -3.99 1.11
N ASP A 125 -8.52 -2.96 1.42
CA ASP A 125 -7.89 -2.83 2.76
C ASP A 125 -8.88 -2.24 3.77
N PHE A 126 -9.73 -1.31 3.33
CA PHE A 126 -10.87 -0.78 4.08
C PHE A 126 -11.79 0.00 3.13
N SER A 127 -13.02 0.26 3.57
CA SER A 127 -13.98 1.07 2.83
C SER A 127 -14.28 2.37 3.55
N ILE A 128 -14.53 3.44 2.80
CA ILE A 128 -14.87 4.76 3.34
C ILE A 128 -16.27 5.17 2.91
N ALA A 129 -17.06 5.66 3.87
CA ALA A 129 -18.25 6.45 3.61
C ALA A 129 -17.90 7.94 3.77
N PHE A 130 -18.18 8.74 2.76
CA PHE A 130 -17.93 10.19 2.77
C PHE A 130 -19.17 10.95 3.23
N TRP A 131 -18.98 12.16 3.79
CA TRP A 131 -20.06 13.08 4.14
C TRP A 131 -20.70 13.69 2.88
N HIS A 132 -21.46 12.88 2.16
CA HIS A 132 -22.21 13.28 0.97
C HIS A 132 -23.43 12.36 0.83
N ALA A 133 -24.61 12.95 0.58
CA ALA A 133 -25.89 12.22 0.60
C ALA A 133 -25.91 11.00 -0.35
N ASP A 134 -25.29 11.14 -1.52
CA ASP A 134 -25.27 10.10 -2.55
C ASP A 134 -23.95 9.31 -2.61
N ALA A 135 -23.02 9.51 -1.66
CA ALA A 135 -21.74 8.79 -1.72
C ALA A 135 -21.92 7.33 -1.29
N PRO A 136 -21.57 6.35 -2.16
CA PRO A 136 -21.58 4.96 -1.76
C PRO A 136 -20.42 4.65 -0.80
N LEU A 137 -20.55 3.55 -0.07
CA LEU A 137 -19.43 2.95 0.63
C LEU A 137 -18.37 2.54 -0.42
N THR A 138 -17.18 3.14 -0.35
CA THR A 138 -16.15 3.03 -1.38
C THR A 138 -14.95 2.26 -0.84
N GLY A 139 -14.69 1.06 -1.38
CA GLY A 139 -13.50 0.27 -1.07
C GLY A 139 -12.22 0.93 -1.58
N LEU A 140 -11.19 0.97 -0.74
CA LEU A 140 -9.89 1.53 -1.07
C LEU A 140 -8.76 0.52 -0.85
N VAL A 141 -7.70 0.69 -1.62
CA VAL A 141 -6.44 -0.05 -1.50
C VAL A 141 -5.31 0.94 -1.27
N VAL A 142 -4.57 0.73 -0.19
CA VAL A 142 -3.41 1.52 0.18
C VAL A 142 -2.20 1.04 -0.61
N ARG A 143 -1.46 1.99 -1.18
CA ARG A 143 -0.20 1.73 -1.88
C ARG A 143 0.85 2.68 -1.34
N SER A 144 1.93 2.09 -0.84
CA SER A 144 3.05 2.82 -0.25
C SER A 144 4.27 2.80 -1.16
N ARG A 145 5.00 3.91 -1.18
CA ARG A 145 6.33 4.01 -1.82
C ARG A 145 7.48 3.79 -0.83
N ILE A 146 7.18 3.58 0.45
CA ILE A 146 8.19 3.39 1.52
C ILE A 146 8.68 1.94 1.55
N GLY A 147 7.77 0.97 1.36
CA GLY A 147 8.09 -0.45 1.23
C GLY A 147 8.36 -0.87 -0.22
N ARG A 148 8.59 -2.17 -0.42
CA ARG A 148 8.66 -2.73 -1.78
C ARG A 148 7.34 -2.47 -2.52
N MET A 149 7.42 -1.98 -3.75
CA MET A 149 6.22 -1.81 -4.57
C MET A 149 5.66 -3.18 -4.93
N ASN A 150 4.48 -3.50 -4.40
CA ASN A 150 3.70 -4.62 -4.90
C ASN A 150 3.30 -4.35 -6.35
N PRO A 151 3.57 -5.29 -7.28
CA PRO A 151 3.27 -5.09 -8.67
C PRO A 151 1.76 -4.86 -8.85
N LEU A 152 1.41 -3.88 -9.68
CA LEU A 152 0.01 -3.58 -10.05
C LEU A 152 -0.67 -4.74 -10.76
N LEU A 153 0.14 -5.63 -11.34
CA LEU A 153 -0.28 -6.75 -12.17
C LEU A 153 0.32 -8.01 -11.58
N ASP A 154 -0.49 -9.04 -11.45
CA ASP A 154 0.03 -10.35 -11.04
C ASP A 154 1.02 -10.85 -12.10
N GLY A 155 2.15 -11.35 -11.63
CA GLY A 155 3.18 -11.90 -12.50
C GLY A 155 2.65 -13.10 -13.26
N GLY A 156 2.73 -13.07 -14.59
CA GLY A 156 2.28 -14.17 -15.42
C GLY A 156 2.67 -13.96 -16.88
N ARG A 157 2.70 -15.06 -17.66
CA ARG A 157 3.06 -14.99 -19.09
C ARG A 157 2.18 -14.01 -19.88
N THR A 158 0.92 -13.86 -19.47
CA THR A 158 -0.06 -12.96 -20.08
C THR A 158 0.19 -11.48 -19.74
N ALA A 159 0.83 -11.18 -18.61
CA ALA A 159 1.17 -9.81 -18.19
C ALA A 159 2.57 -9.36 -18.62
N ASN A 160 3.27 -10.15 -19.44
CA ASN A 160 4.63 -9.85 -19.86
C ASN A 160 4.70 -8.58 -20.74
N LEU A 161 5.61 -7.69 -20.37
CA LEU A 161 5.96 -6.50 -21.15
C LEU A 161 7.14 -6.80 -22.07
N LYS A 162 7.10 -6.27 -23.30
CA LYS A 162 8.18 -6.33 -24.29
C LYS A 162 8.90 -4.99 -24.30
N PHE A 163 10.23 -5.07 -24.19
CA PHE A 163 11.11 -3.93 -24.31
C PHE A 163 12.07 -4.15 -25.48
N GLU A 164 12.37 -3.07 -26.19
CA GLU A 164 13.45 -3.03 -27.17
C GLU A 164 14.70 -2.44 -26.52
N GLN A 165 15.83 -3.15 -26.63
CA GLN A 165 17.12 -2.64 -26.18
C GLN A 165 17.72 -1.74 -27.27
N THR A 166 18.03 -0.51 -26.90
CA THR A 166 18.54 0.57 -27.76
C THR A 166 19.75 1.25 -27.11
N GLY A 167 20.28 2.32 -27.71
CA GLY A 167 21.45 3.04 -27.22
C GLY A 167 22.76 2.47 -27.76
N ILE A 168 23.15 1.28 -27.31
CA ILE A 168 24.35 0.57 -27.79
C ILE A 168 23.98 -0.83 -28.29
N LYS A 169 24.65 -1.29 -29.36
CA LYS A 169 24.47 -2.65 -29.86
C LYS A 169 25.35 -3.62 -29.07
N PHE A 170 24.75 -4.57 -28.37
CA PHE A 170 25.49 -5.61 -27.67
C PHE A 170 25.98 -6.70 -28.62
N ALA A 171 27.25 -7.10 -28.44
CA ALA A 171 27.77 -8.31 -29.08
C ALA A 171 27.17 -9.56 -28.42
N THR A 172 27.11 -10.68 -29.15
CA THR A 172 26.53 -11.94 -28.66
C THR A 172 27.08 -12.38 -27.29
N PRO A 173 28.39 -12.29 -26.98
CA PRO A 173 28.90 -12.65 -25.65
C PRO A 173 28.30 -11.81 -24.52
N THR A 174 28.05 -10.51 -24.77
CA THR A 174 27.41 -9.61 -23.80
C THR A 174 25.96 -10.00 -23.56
N VAL A 175 25.21 -10.31 -24.62
CA VAL A 175 23.81 -10.77 -24.51
C VAL A 175 23.74 -12.08 -23.71
N SER A 176 24.61 -13.04 -24.02
CA SER A 176 24.67 -14.31 -23.28
C SER A 176 25.02 -14.09 -21.81
N LYS A 177 25.95 -13.17 -21.50
CA LYS A 177 26.31 -12.82 -20.12
C LYS A 177 25.13 -12.23 -19.34
N VAL A 178 24.33 -11.36 -19.96
CA VAL A 178 23.12 -10.82 -19.34
C VAL A 178 22.11 -11.95 -19.08
N ASN A 179 21.81 -12.77 -20.08
CA ASN A 179 20.81 -13.84 -19.95
C ASN A 179 21.22 -14.94 -18.97
N ALA A 180 22.52 -15.19 -18.79
CA ALA A 180 23.05 -16.17 -17.85
C ALA A 180 23.12 -15.66 -16.40
N LEU A 181 22.76 -14.39 -16.15
CA LEU A 181 22.73 -13.87 -14.79
C LEU A 181 21.54 -14.47 -14.02
N GLU A 182 21.84 -15.24 -12.99
CA GLU A 182 20.89 -15.87 -12.08
C GLU A 182 21.06 -15.29 -10.67
N SER A 183 19.96 -14.84 -10.07
CA SER A 183 19.90 -14.29 -8.72
C SER A 183 18.47 -14.39 -8.19
N ALA A 184 18.24 -14.06 -6.92
CA ALA A 184 16.87 -13.99 -6.39
C ALA A 184 16.00 -12.92 -7.09
N ASN A 185 16.61 -11.93 -7.76
CA ASN A 185 15.93 -10.82 -8.45
C ASN A 185 16.35 -10.74 -9.93
N GLU A 186 16.42 -11.89 -10.62
CA GLU A 186 17.02 -12.05 -11.95
C GLU A 186 16.65 -10.93 -12.94
N VAL A 187 15.36 -10.60 -13.05
CA VAL A 187 14.85 -9.62 -14.01
C VAL A 187 15.40 -8.24 -13.72
N ALA A 188 15.34 -7.79 -12.46
CA ALA A 188 15.82 -6.48 -12.06
C ALA A 188 17.35 -6.38 -12.26
N ASP A 189 18.09 -7.41 -11.88
CA ASP A 189 19.54 -7.43 -12.01
C ASP A 189 19.99 -7.44 -13.48
N ARG A 190 19.27 -8.18 -14.35
CA ARG A 190 19.51 -8.15 -15.80
C ARG A 190 19.23 -6.76 -16.38
N MET A 191 18.13 -6.11 -15.99
CA MET A 191 17.82 -4.74 -16.43
C MET A 191 18.88 -3.74 -15.98
N MET A 192 19.34 -3.82 -14.72
CA MET A 192 20.42 -2.98 -14.21
C MET A 192 21.76 -3.24 -14.91
N LEU A 193 22.05 -4.48 -15.30
CA LEU A 193 23.26 -4.81 -16.04
C LEU A 193 23.20 -4.23 -17.48
N ILE A 194 22.05 -4.30 -18.14
CA ILE A 194 21.84 -3.67 -19.46
C ILE A 194 22.10 -2.16 -19.37
N ASP A 195 21.53 -1.49 -18.37
CA ASP A 195 21.72 -0.05 -18.13
C ASP A 195 23.19 0.31 -17.85
N ARG A 196 23.85 -0.43 -16.96
CA ARG A 196 25.29 -0.27 -16.66
C ARG A 196 26.20 -0.44 -17.89
N LEU A 197 25.78 -1.25 -18.86
CA LEU A 197 26.50 -1.45 -20.11
C LEU A 197 26.16 -0.40 -21.19
N GLY A 198 25.37 0.62 -20.85
CA GLY A 198 24.95 1.69 -21.76
C GLY A 198 23.75 1.36 -22.64
N GLY A 199 23.05 0.26 -22.35
CA GLY A 199 21.82 -0.13 -23.03
C GLY A 199 20.61 0.60 -22.45
N VAL A 200 19.68 1.00 -23.33
CA VAL A 200 18.43 1.68 -22.95
C VAL A 200 17.25 0.80 -23.32
N LEU A 201 16.43 0.42 -22.34
CA LEU A 201 15.20 -0.35 -22.58
C LEU A 201 14.04 0.61 -22.88
N LYS A 202 13.49 0.53 -24.09
CA LYS A 202 12.29 1.26 -24.50
C LYS A 202 11.10 0.32 -24.51
N TYR A 203 9.99 0.74 -23.92
CA TYR A 203 8.74 -0.02 -24.03
C TYR A 203 8.38 -0.18 -25.50
N ALA A 204 8.16 -1.42 -25.92
CA ALA A 204 7.75 -1.75 -27.28
C ALA A 204 6.28 -2.14 -27.32
N ASP A 205 5.88 -3.10 -26.48
CA ASP A 205 4.54 -3.66 -26.52
C ASP A 205 4.25 -4.53 -25.29
N VAL A 206 3.04 -5.10 -25.20
CA VAL A 206 2.75 -6.24 -24.33
C VAL A 206 2.76 -7.57 -25.11
N ALA A 207 3.03 -8.67 -24.39
CA ALA A 207 3.10 -10.00 -24.99
C ALA A 207 1.73 -10.54 -25.42
N ASP A 208 0.70 -10.32 -24.61
CA ASP A 208 -0.65 -10.84 -24.82
C ASP A 208 -1.60 -9.79 -25.40
N LYS A 209 -2.45 -10.20 -26.35
CA LYS A 209 -3.36 -9.29 -27.04
C LYS A 209 -4.56 -8.90 -26.17
N VAL A 210 -5.08 -9.82 -25.35
CA VAL A 210 -6.20 -9.53 -24.45
C VAL A 210 -5.74 -8.54 -23.37
N PHE A 211 -4.57 -8.79 -22.80
CA PHE A 211 -3.96 -7.87 -21.86
C PHE A 211 -3.76 -6.47 -22.45
N ARG A 212 -3.33 -6.37 -23.72
CA ARG A 212 -3.25 -5.08 -24.44
C ARG A 212 -4.58 -4.35 -24.53
N CYS A 213 -5.67 -5.07 -24.79
CA CYS A 213 -6.99 -4.47 -24.90
C CYS A 213 -7.54 -3.98 -23.55
N ASN A 214 -6.99 -4.46 -22.44
CA ASN A 214 -7.41 -4.13 -21.08
C ASN A 214 -6.53 -3.06 -20.41
N LEU A 215 -5.44 -2.64 -21.05
CA LEU A 215 -4.62 -1.48 -20.65
C LEU A 215 -5.22 -0.18 -21.21
#